data_AF-R4GNF2-F1
#
_entry.id   AF-R4GNF2-F1
#
_cell.length_a   1.000
_cell.length_b   1.000
_cell.length_c   1.000
_cell.angle_alpha   90.00
_cell.angle_beta   90.00
_cell.angle_gamma   90.00
#
_symmetry.space_group_name_H-M   'P 1'
#
loop_
_entity.id
_entity.type
_entity.pdbx_description
1 polymer ?
#
loop_
_entity_poly.entity_id
_entity_poly.type
_entity_poly.pdbx_seq_one_letter_code
_entity_poly.pdbx_strand_id
1 'polypeptide(L)' 'NNKNSLEILLGSIGRSLPHITDVSWRLEYQIKTNQLHRMYRPAYLVTLSVQNTDSPSYPEISFSCSMEQLQVQY' A
#
# COMPACT_ATOMS: atom_id res chain seq x y z
N ASN A 1 21.52 30.79 1.23
CA ASN A 1 21.60 30.04 -0.04
C ASN A 1 20.46 29.01 -0.19
N ASN A 2 19.24 29.31 0.31
CA ASN A 2 18.12 28.35 0.33
C ASN A 2 17.24 28.39 -0.92
N LYS A 3 17.36 29.45 -1.72
CA LYS A 3 16.56 29.64 -2.94
C LYS A 3 16.81 28.52 -3.95
N ASN A 4 18.07 28.24 -4.28
CA ASN A 4 18.43 27.15 -5.20
C ASN A 4 17.94 25.79 -4.70
N SER A 5 18.10 25.50 -3.40
CA SER A 5 17.64 24.24 -2.82
C SER A 5 16.12 24.09 -2.90
N LEU A 6 15.37 25.18 -2.67
CA LEU A 6 13.92 25.18 -2.79
C LEU A 6 13.45 25.08 -4.24
N GLU A 7 14.10 25.76 -5.18
CA GLU A 7 13.77 25.69 -6.61
C GLU A 7 14.04 24.29 -7.18
N ILE A 8 15.14 23.65 -6.76
CA ILE A 8 15.42 22.24 -7.10
C ILE A 8 14.36 21.31 -6.51
N LEU A 9 14.01 21.48 -5.22
CA LEU A 9 12.99 20.67 -4.56
C LEU A 9 11.62 20.84 -5.23
N LEU A 10 11.19 22.07 -5.47
CA LEU A 10 9.91 22.38 -6.11
C LEU A 10 9.88 21.96 -7.59
N GLY A 11 11.00 22.04 -8.29
CA GLY A 11 11.14 21.54 -9.67
C GLY A 11 11.17 20.01 -9.76
N SER A 12 11.55 19.33 -8.68
CA SER A 12 11.53 17.86 -8.59
C SER A 12 10.18 17.28 -8.18
N ILE A 13 9.26 18.11 -7.68
CA ILE A 13 7.86 17.70 -7.46
C ILE A 13 7.19 17.76 -8.83
N GLY A 14 6.89 16.59 -9.39
CA GLY A 14 6.21 16.45 -10.67
C GLY A 14 4.82 17.07 -10.70
N ARG A 15 4.16 16.95 -11.85
CA ARG A 15 2.83 17.54 -12.09
C ARG A 15 1.74 17.06 -11.13
N SER A 16 1.95 15.93 -10.45
CA SER A 16 0.98 15.33 -9.52
C SER A 16 1.66 14.56 -8.40
N LEU A 17 1.00 14.48 -7.24
CA LEU A 17 1.38 13.57 -6.17
C LEU A 17 1.22 12.11 -6.62
N PRO A 18 1.97 11.16 -6.01
CA PRO A 18 1.74 9.74 -6.22
C PRO A 18 0.28 9.38 -5.95
N HIS A 19 -0.33 8.64 -6.85
CA HIS A 19 -1.73 8.24 -6.73
C HIS A 19 -1.91 6.77 -7.10
N ILE A 20 -2.94 6.15 -6.51
CA ILE A 20 -3.28 4.75 -6.76
C ILE A 20 -3.98 4.67 -8.11
N THR A 21 -3.50 3.79 -8.98
CA THR A 21 -4.08 3.55 -10.31
C THR A 21 -4.84 2.24 -10.40
N ASP A 22 -4.48 1.25 -9.58
CA ASP A 22 -5.13 -0.05 -9.57
C ASP A 22 -5.03 -0.71 -8.18
N VAL A 23 -5.90 -1.71 -7.96
CA VAL A 23 -5.92 -2.52 -6.75
C VAL A 23 -6.15 -3.98 -7.10
N SER A 24 -5.28 -4.85 -6.58
CA SER A 24 -5.48 -6.29 -6.58
C SER A 24 -5.54 -6.81 -5.15
N TRP A 25 -6.34 -7.85 -4.91
CA TRP A 25 -6.47 -8.43 -3.58
C TRP A 25 -6.68 -9.94 -3.67
N ARG A 26 -6.30 -10.64 -2.60
CA ARG A 26 -6.59 -12.07 -2.42
C ARG A 26 -6.93 -12.37 -0.97
N LEU A 27 -7.83 -13.32 -0.77
CA LEU A 27 -8.09 -13.89 0.54
C LEU A 27 -6.95 -14.85 0.91
N GLU A 28 -6.29 -14.57 2.03
CA GLU A 28 -5.29 -15.43 2.64
C GLU A 28 -5.91 -16.16 3.84
N TYR A 29 -5.74 -17.48 3.87
CA TYR A 29 -6.21 -18.29 4.99
C TYR A 29 -5.03 -18.97 5.65
N GLN A 30 -4.68 -18.52 6.85
CA GLN A 30 -3.60 -19.13 7.61
C GLN A 30 -4.15 -20.25 8.49
N ILE A 31 -3.71 -21.48 8.23
CA ILE A 31 -3.95 -22.64 9.10
C ILE A 31 -2.69 -22.86 9.91
N LYS A 32 -2.73 -22.53 11.20
CA LYS A 32 -1.68 -22.90 12.16
C LYS A 32 -2.23 -23.95 13.12
N THR A 33 -1.73 -25.17 13.02
CA THR A 33 -2.02 -26.27 13.95
C THR A 33 -0.82 -26.48 14.87
N ASN A 34 -0.81 -25.81 16.02
CA ASN A 34 0.04 -26.20 17.14
C ASN A 34 -0.82 -26.99 18.14
N GLN A 35 -0.24 -27.95 18.86
CA GLN A 35 -0.96 -28.86 19.77
C GLN A 35 -1.76 -28.13 20.87
N LEU A 36 -1.47 -26.84 21.12
CA LEU A 36 -2.14 -26.03 22.13
C LEU A 36 -3.13 -24.98 21.59
N HIS A 37 -3.06 -24.61 20.30
CA HIS A 37 -3.93 -23.58 19.71
C HIS A 37 -4.06 -23.80 18.19
N ARG A 38 -5.31 -23.94 17.72
CA ARG A 38 -5.65 -23.84 16.31
C ARG A 38 -6.03 -22.39 16.00
N MET A 39 -5.26 -21.74 15.14
CA MET A 39 -5.56 -20.37 14.71
C MET A 39 -6.07 -20.42 13.27
N TYR A 40 -7.34 -20.11 13.10
CA TYR A 40 -8.03 -19.98 11.81
C TYR A 40 -8.44 -18.52 11.65
N ARG A 41 -7.61 -17.72 10.99
CA ARG A 41 -7.94 -16.31 10.75
C ARG A 41 -7.84 -15.98 9.26
N PRO A 42 -8.95 -15.56 8.62
CA PRO A 42 -8.87 -14.98 7.30
C PRO A 42 -8.15 -13.64 7.38
N ALA A 43 -7.28 -13.39 6.41
CA ALA A 43 -6.66 -12.09 6.16
C ALA A 43 -6.80 -11.77 4.67
N TYR A 44 -6.70 -10.51 4.31
CA TYR A 44 -6.67 -10.08 2.92
C TYR A 44 -5.30 -9.51 2.63
N LEU A 45 -4.62 -10.05 1.63
CA LEU A 45 -3.46 -9.39 1.04
C LEU A 45 -3.97 -8.46 -0.05
N VAL A 46 -3.69 -7.17 0.12
CA VAL A 46 -4.03 -6.11 -0.82
C VAL A 46 -2.74 -5.58 -1.40
N THR A 47 -2.70 -5.41 -2.72
CA THR A 47 -1.61 -4.76 -3.44
C THR A 47 -2.17 -3.57 -4.19
N LEU A 48 -1.62 -2.40 -3.92
CA LEU A 48 -1.95 -1.15 -4.59
C LEU A 48 -0.88 -0.85 -5.64
N SER A 49 -1.31 -0.62 -6.88
CA SER A 49 -0.42 -0.09 -7.91
C SER A 49 -0.44 1.43 -7.82
N VAL A 50 0.75 2.02 -7.66
CA VAL A 50 0.90 3.47 -7.52
C VAL A 50 1.65 4.01 -8.72
N GLN A 51 1.11 5.06 -9.33
CA GLN A 51 1.81 5.83 -10.34
C GLN A 51 2.41 7.08 -9.70
N ASN A 52 3.70 7.29 -9.93
CA ASN A 52 4.40 8.50 -9.57
C ASN A 52 4.95 9.13 -10.86
N THR A 53 4.59 10.38 -11.13
CA THR A 53 4.99 11.10 -12.35
C THR A 53 6.51 11.26 -12.48
N ASP A 54 7.25 11.20 -11.37
CA ASP A 54 8.69 11.43 -11.35
C ASP A 54 9.52 10.13 -11.36
N SER A 55 8.88 8.96 -11.31
CA SER A 55 9.57 7.67 -11.38
C SER A 55 9.00 6.79 -12.50
N PRO A 56 9.84 6.25 -13.39
CA PRO A 56 9.38 5.30 -14.41
C PRO A 56 9.00 3.93 -13.81
N SER A 57 9.36 3.64 -12.55
CA SER A 57 8.86 2.45 -11.87
C SER A 57 7.46 2.73 -11.32
N TYR A 58 6.59 1.74 -11.45
CA TYR A 58 5.28 1.69 -10.81
C TYR A 58 5.46 0.98 -9.47
N PRO A 59 5.64 1.71 -8.34
CA PRO A 59 5.74 1.06 -7.05
C PRO A 59 4.44 0.31 -6.74
N GLU A 60 4.60 -0.93 -6.26
CA GLU A 60 3.52 -1.71 -5.68
C GLU A 60 3.63 -1.65 -4.15
N ILE A 61 2.50 -1.39 -3.49
CA ILE A 61 2.41 -1.39 -2.03
C ILE A 61 1.52 -2.56 -1.63
N SER A 62 2.13 -3.58 -1.02
CA SER A 62 1.40 -4.75 -0.51
C SER A 62 1.28 -4.73 1.01
N PHE A 63 0.08 -5.00 1.52
CA PHE A 63 -0.18 -5.13 2.95
C PHE A 63 -1.26 -6.17 3.22
N SER A 64 -1.17 -6.82 4.39
CA SER A 64 -2.23 -7.70 4.89
C SER A 64 -3.13 -6.95 5.85
N CYS A 65 -4.44 -7.15 5.77
CA CYS A 65 -5.42 -6.58 6.68
C CYS A 65 -6.51 -7.58 7.07
N SER A 66 -7.13 -7.36 8.24
CA SER A 66 -8.28 -8.15 8.69
C SER A 66 -9.59 -7.57 8.16
N MET A 67 -10.70 -8.32 8.31
CA MET A 67 -12.01 -7.85 7.89
C MET A 67 -12.43 -6.58 8.65
N GLU A 68 -12.10 -6.49 9.94
CA GLU A 68 -12.41 -5.34 10.79
C GLU A 68 -11.70 -4.07 10.31
N GLN A 69 -10.50 -4.20 9.73
CA GLN A 69 -9.76 -3.07 9.15
C GLN A 69 -10.31 -2.61 7.80
N LEU A 70 -11.08 -3.47 7.10
CA LEU A 70 -11.74 -3.16 5.84
C LEU A 70 -13.16 -2.61 6.01
N GLN A 71 -13.74 -2.75 7.20
CA GLN A 71 -15.08 -2.27 7.49
C GLN A 71 -15.11 -0.74 7.56
N VAL A 72 -16.07 -0.12 6.85
CA VAL A 72 -16.36 1.30 7.00
C VAL A 72 -17.18 1.48 8.28
N GLN A 73 -16.67 2.26 9.22
CA GLN A 73 -17.42 2.65 10.42
C GLN A 73 -18.38 3.80 10.06
N TYR A 74 -19.68 3.56 10.19
CA TYR A 74 -20.73 4.58 10.03
C TYR A 74 -20.95 5.35 11.33
#